data_AF-A0A537Z9V7-F1
#
_entry.id   AF-A0A537Z9V7-F1
#
_cell.length_a   1.000
_cell.length_b   1.000
_cell.length_c   1.000
_cell.angle_alpha   90.00
_cell.angle_beta   90.00
_cell.angle_gamma   90.00
#
_symmetry.space_group_name_H-M   'P 1'
#
loop_
_entity.id
_entity.type
_entity.pdbx_description
1 polymer ?
#
loop_
_entity_poly.entity_id
_entity_poly.type
_entity_poly.pdbx_seq_one_letter_code
_entity_poly.pdbx_strand_id
1 'polypeptide(L)'
;MISSDPEDALASFAIRSVGADHVVWASDFPHPDAHFPDAVDVFLASTRADGLTDDDLQRVLWDTPARFYRLADRFTPSMRA
;
A
#
# COMPACT_ATOMS: atom_id res chain seq x y z
N MET A 1 1.99 -6.34 10.39
CA MET A 1 1.60 -5.47 9.26
C MET A 1 2.09 -4.09 9.56
N ILE A 2 2.79 -3.45 8.62
CA ILE A 2 3.26 -2.07 8.71
C ILE A 2 2.42 -1.24 7.74
N SER A 3 2.01 -0.03 8.14
CA SER A 3 1.36 0.92 7.25
C SER A 3 2.35 2.03 6.91
N SER A 4 2.40 2.41 5.64
CA SER A 4 3.16 3.54 5.08
C SER A 4 2.20 4.61 4.58
N ASP A 5 2.68 5.85 4.49
CA ASP A 5 1.99 6.99 3.90
C ASP A 5 2.79 7.54 2.68
N PRO A 6 2.34 8.62 2.01
CA PRO A 6 3.01 9.14 0.80
C PRO A 6 4.44 9.64 1.01
N GLU A 7 4.72 10.29 2.13
CA GLU A 7 6.01 10.93 2.44
C GLU A 7 6.94 10.08 3.33
N ASP A 8 6.55 8.85 3.71
CA ASP A 8 7.37 7.95 4.51
C ASP A 8 8.71 7.60 3.81
N ALA A 9 9.77 8.30 4.24
CA ALA A 9 11.14 8.09 3.75
C ALA A 9 11.70 6.70 4.08
N LEU A 10 11.05 5.93 4.96
CA LEU A 10 11.43 4.56 5.32
C LEU A 10 10.61 3.49 4.59
N ALA A 11 9.65 3.87 3.73
CA ALA A 11 8.80 2.93 3.02
C ALA A 11 9.61 1.86 2.26
N SER A 12 10.56 2.28 1.43
CA SER A 12 11.42 1.38 0.65
C SER A 12 12.28 0.48 1.53
N PHE A 13 12.78 1.01 2.66
CA PHE A 13 13.53 0.24 3.64
C PHE A 13 12.66 -0.83 4.31
N ALA A 14 11.45 -0.45 4.76
CA ALA A 14 10.50 -1.37 5.37
C ALA A 14 10.13 -2.50 4.40
N ILE A 15 9.77 -2.15 3.16
CA ILE A 15 9.40 -3.12 2.11
C ILE A 15 10.54 -4.11 1.85
N ARG A 16 11.79 -3.66 1.77
CA ARG A 16 12.95 -4.56 1.59
C ARG A 16 13.26 -5.41 2.82
N SER A 17 12.97 -4.89 4.02
CA SER A 17 13.30 -5.55 5.27
C SER A 17 12.32 -6.63 5.65
N VAL A 18 11.02 -6.40 5.42
CA VAL A 18 9.95 -7.31 5.85
C VAL A 18 9.19 -7.95 4.68
N GLY A 19 9.42 -7.49 3.45
CA GLY A 19 8.68 -7.93 2.26
C GLY A 19 7.45 -7.08 1.98
N ALA A 20 7.16 -6.86 0.69
CA ALA A 20 5.97 -6.12 0.21
C ALA A 20 4.63 -6.76 0.64
N ASP A 21 4.66 -8.03 1.02
CA ASP A 21 3.53 -8.79 1.54
C ASP A 21 3.19 -8.46 3.01
N HIS A 22 4.03 -7.64 3.67
CA HIS A 22 3.86 -7.21 5.07
C HIS A 22 3.67 -5.69 5.24
N VAL A 23 3.56 -4.95 4.13
CA VAL A 23 3.37 -3.50 4.10
C VAL A 23 2.07 -3.15 3.35
N VAL A 24 1.32 -2.21 3.89
CA VAL A 24 0.18 -1.55 3.23
C VAL A 24 0.43 -0.06 3.13
N TRP A 25 -0.24 0.61 2.20
CA TRP A 25 -0.17 2.06 2.02
C TRP A 25 -1.54 2.72 2.22
N ALA A 26 -1.54 3.94 2.76
CA ALA A 26 -2.71 4.80 2.86
C ALA A 26 -2.33 6.24 2.49
N SER A 27 -3.28 7.03 2.00
CA SER A 27 -3.02 8.42 1.57
C SER A 27 -3.03 9.47 2.69
N ASP A 28 -3.40 9.06 3.90
CA ASP A 28 -3.69 9.91 5.07
C ASP A 28 -4.79 10.99 4.87
N PHE A 29 -5.45 11.03 3.71
CA PHE A 29 -6.58 11.94 3.49
C PHE A 29 -7.77 11.57 4.41
N PRO A 30 -8.45 12.54 5.07
CA PRO A 30 -8.41 13.99 4.84
C PRO A 30 -7.55 14.78 5.85
N HIS A 31 -6.42 14.23 6.32
CA HIS A 31 -5.53 14.95 7.21
C HIS A 31 -5.04 16.27 6.55
N PRO A 32 -4.86 17.39 7.29
CA PRO A 32 -4.60 18.70 6.70
C PRO A 32 -3.31 18.83 5.89
N ASP A 33 -2.32 17.97 6.15
CA ASP A 33 -1.04 17.92 5.41
C ASP A 33 -1.01 16.79 4.37
N ALA A 34 -2.09 16.02 4.22
CA ALA A 34 -2.15 14.95 3.24
C ALA A 34 -1.90 15.49 1.83
N HIS A 35 -1.11 14.76 1.06
CA HIS A 35 -0.80 15.09 -0.33
C HIS A 35 -2.00 14.86 -1.26
N PHE A 36 -3.12 15.56 -1.09
CA PHE A 36 -4.29 15.41 -1.97
C PHE A 36 -4.30 16.49 -3.07
N PRO A 37 -4.51 16.13 -4.35
CA PRO A 37 -4.89 14.81 -4.88
C PRO A 37 -3.72 13.88 -5.26
N ASP A 38 -2.47 14.31 -5.06
CA ASP A 38 -1.28 13.71 -5.67
C ASP A 38 -0.59 12.61 -4.85
N ALA A 39 -1.22 12.07 -3.80
CA ALA A 39 -0.60 11.21 -2.79
C ALA A 39 0.04 9.95 -3.39
N VAL A 40 -0.63 9.37 -4.39
CA VAL A 40 -0.12 8.19 -5.09
C VAL A 40 1.12 8.54 -5.90
N ASP A 41 1.12 9.68 -6.60
CA ASP A 41 2.25 10.11 -7.42
C ASP A 41 3.49 10.43 -6.55
N VAL A 42 3.28 11.05 -5.38
CA VAL A 42 4.34 11.30 -4.40
C VAL A 42 4.99 9.99 -3.94
N PHE A 43 4.18 9.01 -3.54
CA PHE A 43 4.68 7.70 -3.09
C PHE A 43 5.41 6.94 -4.21
N LEU A 44 4.84 6.91 -5.41
CA LEU A 44 5.44 6.20 -6.55
C LEU A 44 6.76 6.85 -6.99
N ALA A 45 6.87 8.17 -6.93
CA ALA A 45 8.08 8.88 -7.29
C ALA A 45 9.24 8.54 -6.33
N SER A 46 9.01 8.60 -5.01
CA SER A 46 10.04 8.30 -4.00
C SER A 46 10.47 6.83 -4.05
N THR A 47 9.52 5.91 -4.02
CA THR A 47 9.81 4.47 -3.98
C THR A 47 10.44 3.92 -5.26
N ARG A 48 10.11 4.47 -6.43
CA ARG A 48 10.79 4.12 -7.68
C ARG A 48 12.20 4.69 -7.74
N ALA A 49 12.42 5.90 -7.21
CA ALA A 49 13.76 6.45 -7.10
C ALA A 49 14.67 5.57 -6.21
N ASP A 50 14.08 4.93 -5.19
CA ASP A 50 14.76 3.95 -4.33
C ASP A 50 14.91 2.56 -4.98
N GLY A 51 14.32 2.33 -6.15
CA GLY A 51 14.43 1.09 -6.91
C GLY A 51 13.48 -0.02 -6.46
N LEU A 52 12.29 0.31 -5.96
CA LEU A 52 11.21 -0.67 -5.87
C LEU A 52 10.68 -1.02 -7.26
N THR A 53 10.29 -2.28 -7.43
CA THR A 53 9.74 -2.78 -8.70
C THR A 53 8.23 -2.53 -8.77
N ASP A 54 7.66 -2.56 -9.97
CA ASP A 54 6.20 -2.49 -10.13
C ASP A 54 5.48 -3.65 -9.42
N ASP A 55 6.14 -4.81 -9.27
CA ASP A 55 5.63 -5.97 -8.55
C ASP A 55 5.59 -5.73 -7.02
N ASP A 56 6.59 -5.05 -6.45
CA ASP A 56 6.55 -4.59 -5.05
C ASP A 56 5.40 -3.60 -4.84
N LEU A 57 5.27 -2.62 -5.73
CA LEU A 57 4.27 -1.56 -5.65
C LEU A 57 2.85 -2.10 -5.81
N GLN A 58 2.64 -3.04 -6.74
CA GLN A 58 1.37 -3.75 -6.91
C GLN A 58 0.96 -4.46 -5.61
N ARG A 59 1.89 -5.12 -4.93
CA ARG A 59 1.59 -5.79 -3.66
C ARG A 59 1.22 -4.80 -2.57
N VAL A 60 2.02 -3.76 -2.37
CA VAL A 60 1.80 -2.77 -1.29
C VAL A 60 0.50 -1.98 -1.50
N LEU A 61 0.23 -1.56 -2.73
CA LEU A 61 -0.94 -0.72 -3.06
C LEU A 61 -2.23 -1.54 -3.23
N TRP A 62 -2.14 -2.84 -3.53
CA TRP A 62 -3.31 -3.64 -3.90
C TRP A 62 -3.35 -5.03 -3.25
N ASP A 63 -2.44 -5.94 -3.61
CA ASP A 63 -2.61 -7.36 -3.27
C ASP A 63 -2.55 -7.61 -1.76
N THR A 64 -1.60 -6.97 -1.07
CA THR A 64 -1.40 -7.06 0.37
C THR A 64 -2.59 -6.52 1.15
N PRO A 65 -3.08 -5.28 0.92
CA PRO A 65 -4.27 -4.80 1.62
C PRO A 65 -5.51 -5.61 1.27
N ALA A 66 -5.72 -6.00 0.01
CA ALA A 66 -6.86 -6.84 -0.39
C ALA A 66 -6.88 -8.19 0.35
N ARG A 67 -5.72 -8.84 0.48
CA ARG A 67 -5.56 -10.09 1.25
C ARG A 67 -5.73 -9.85 2.75
N PHE A 68 -5.09 -8.81 3.30
CA PHE A 68 -5.12 -8.51 4.73
C PHE A 68 -6.54 -8.21 5.22
N TYR A 69 -7.29 -7.42 4.46
CA TYR A 69 -8.69 -7.08 4.76
C TYR A 69 -9.70 -8.14 4.27
N ARG A 70 -9.22 -9.26 3.70
CA ARG A 70 -10.05 -10.35 3.17
C ARG A 70 -11.15 -9.84 2.23
N LEU A 71 -10.78 -8.94 1.33
CA LEU A 71 -11.74 -8.19 0.51
C LEU A 71 -12.59 -9.13 -0.37
N ALA A 72 -12.00 -10.20 -0.90
CA ALA A 72 -12.71 -11.20 -1.71
C ALA A 72 -13.83 -11.91 -0.91
N ASP A 73 -13.61 -12.23 0.37
CA ASP A 73 -14.61 -12.89 1.21
C ASP A 73 -15.86 -12.02 1.40
N ARG A 74 -15.69 -10.70 1.36
CA ARG A 74 -16.78 -9.73 1.51
C ARG A 74 -17.72 -9.67 0.29
N PHE A 75 -17.24 -10.11 -0.86
CA PHE A 75 -18.01 -10.11 -2.12
C PHE A 75 -18.28 -11.51 -2.67
N THR A 76 -17.78 -12.56 -2.00
CA THR A 76 -18.13 -13.94 -2.33
C THR A 76 -19.58 -14.19 -1.89
N PRO A 77 -20.50 -14.53 -2.80
CA PRO A 77 -21.87 -14.85 -2.41
C PRO A 77 -21.85 -16.00 -1.41
N SER A 78 -22.50 -15.84 -0.25
CA SER A 78 -22.69 -16.98 0.65
C SER A 78 -23.55 -18.00 -0.10
N MET A 79 -22.95 -19.09 -0.57
CA MET A 79 -23.71 -20.20 -1.11
C MET A 79 -24.37 -20.88 0.08
N ARG A 80 -25.58 -20.42 0.42
CA ARG A 80 -26.44 -21.08 1.41
C ARG A 80 -26.97 -22.35 0.75
N ALA A 81 -26.50 -23.49 1.24
CA ALA A 81 -27.14 -24.79 1.02
C ALA A 81 -28.45 -24.87 1.82
#